data_AF-A0A1G5X5U9-F1
#
_entry.id   AF-A0A1G5X5U9-F1
#
_cell.length_a   1.000
_cell.length_b   1.000
_cell.length_c   1.000
_cell.angle_alpha   90.00
_cell.angle_beta   90.00
_cell.angle_gamma   90.00
#
_symmetry.space_group_name_H-M   'P 1'
#
loop_
_entity.id
_entity.type
_entity.pdbx_description
1 polymer ?
#
loop_
_entity_poly.entity_id
_entity_poly.type
_entity_poly.pdbx_seq_one_letter_code
_entity_poly.pdbx_strand_id
1 'polypeptide(L)'
;MENSKLPLQVWILAFMFISATKNGFSCLEFQGQLGLSRYETAFKLMHKIRAVMGRRDSLYLLKDMVEYDEGYVEVATKKQIKNQLKRGKGSQRQAQVAVAVESTPLENFSSTTFPWIV
;
A
#
# COMPACT_ATOMS: atom_id res chain seq x y z
N MET A 1 1.46 3.17 22.33
CA MET A 1 0.22 3.94 22.57
C MET A 1 0.30 4.86 23.79
N GLU A 2 1.41 4.84 24.50
CA GLU A 2 1.62 5.43 25.83
C GLU A 2 1.53 6.97 25.90
N ASN A 3 1.47 7.67 24.76
CA ASN A 3 1.28 9.12 24.67
C ASN A 3 0.17 9.51 23.66
N SER A 4 -0.77 8.60 23.41
CA SER A 4 -1.92 8.89 22.56
C SER A 4 -3.06 9.46 23.39
N LYS A 5 -3.65 10.57 22.94
CA LYS A 5 -4.89 11.14 23.52
C LYS A 5 -6.15 10.33 23.14
N LEU A 6 -6.00 9.27 22.35
CA LEU A 6 -7.10 8.41 21.92
C LEU A 6 -7.19 7.18 22.84
N PRO A 7 -8.41 6.73 23.19
CA PRO A 7 -8.60 5.54 24.01
C PRO A 7 -8.07 4.30 23.30
N LEU A 8 -7.68 3.28 24.09
CA LEU A 8 -7.08 2.06 23.56
C LEU A 8 -7.99 1.32 22.57
N GLN A 9 -9.27 1.27 22.88
CA GLN A 9 -10.30 0.63 22.06
C GLN A 9 -10.36 1.19 20.63
N VAL A 10 -10.19 2.51 20.46
CA VAL A 10 -10.21 3.16 19.13
C VAL A 10 -9.03 2.69 18.28
N TRP A 11 -7.86 2.51 18.88
CA TRP A 11 -6.71 1.98 18.13
C TRP A 11 -6.91 0.52 17.74
N ILE A 12 -7.42 -0.31 18.64
CA ILE A 12 -7.67 -1.73 18.35
C ILE A 12 -8.69 -1.87 17.20
N LEU A 13 -9.79 -1.11 17.24
CA LEU A 13 -10.76 -1.07 16.16
C LEU A 13 -10.17 -0.54 14.85
N ALA A 14 -9.36 0.53 14.91
CA ALA A 14 -8.66 1.06 13.75
C ALA A 14 -7.74 0.02 13.09
N PHE A 15 -6.98 -0.74 13.89
CA PHE A 15 -6.15 -1.82 13.38
C PHE A 15 -6.99 -2.91 12.74
N MET A 16 -8.05 -3.36 13.42
CA MET A 16 -8.97 -4.38 12.90
C MET A 16 -9.52 -3.96 11.54
N PHE A 17 -10.08 -2.76 11.42
CA PHE A 17 -10.64 -2.28 10.15
C PHE A 17 -9.60 -2.24 9.04
N ILE A 18 -8.42 -1.65 9.27
CA ILE A 18 -7.39 -1.53 8.23
C ILE A 18 -6.83 -2.90 7.82
N SER A 19 -6.75 -3.86 8.75
CA SER A 19 -6.25 -5.21 8.46
C SER A 19 -7.29 -6.14 7.82
N ALA A 20 -8.59 -5.90 8.06
CA ALA A 20 -9.66 -6.79 7.63
C ALA A 20 -9.99 -6.65 6.13
N THR A 21 -9.63 -5.55 5.49
CA THR A 21 -10.01 -5.27 4.11
C THR A 21 -8.80 -5.16 3.19
N LYS A 22 -8.87 -5.88 2.06
CA LYS A 22 -7.97 -5.71 0.92
C LYS A 22 -8.08 -4.30 0.30
N ASN A 23 -9.30 -3.75 0.30
CA ASN A 23 -9.57 -2.43 -0.25
C ASN A 23 -9.35 -1.35 0.82
N GLY A 24 -8.89 -0.17 0.42
CA GLY A 24 -8.71 0.96 1.32
C GLY A 24 -10.04 1.61 1.71
N PHE A 25 -10.15 2.04 2.97
CA PHE A 25 -11.27 2.86 3.45
C PHE A 25 -11.13 4.33 3.05
N SER A 26 -12.26 4.97 2.77
CA SER A 26 -12.33 6.43 2.79
C SER A 26 -12.10 6.93 4.22
N CYS A 27 -11.37 8.05 4.36
CA CYS A 27 -11.14 8.63 5.68
C CYS A 27 -12.44 9.09 6.36
N LEU A 28 -13.46 9.46 5.59
CA LEU A 28 -14.75 9.89 6.13
C LEU A 28 -15.55 8.70 6.68
N GLU A 29 -15.54 7.57 5.98
CA GLU A 29 -16.16 6.33 6.44
C GLU A 29 -15.47 5.80 7.70
N PHE A 30 -14.14 5.78 7.68
CA PHE A 30 -13.33 5.39 8.83
C PHE A 30 -13.59 6.27 10.07
N GLN A 31 -13.74 7.59 9.86
CA GLN A 31 -14.13 8.52 10.91
C GLN A 31 -15.51 8.15 11.49
N GLY A 32 -16.50 7.89 10.63
CA GLY A 32 -17.86 7.54 11.02
C GLY A 32 -17.91 6.23 11.82
N GLN A 33 -17.24 5.18 11.34
CA GLN A 33 -17.19 3.88 12.00
C GLN A 33 -16.53 3.94 13.39
N LEU A 34 -15.52 4.80 13.57
CA LEU A 34 -14.84 4.98 14.86
C LEU A 34 -15.48 6.05 15.75
N GLY A 35 -16.54 6.73 15.29
CA GLY A 35 -17.18 7.81 16.04
C GLY A 35 -16.25 8.99 16.35
N LEU A 36 -15.24 9.24 15.53
CA LEU A 36 -14.28 10.33 15.75
C LEU A 36 -14.89 11.67 15.35
N SER A 37 -14.81 12.67 16.24
CA SER A 37 -15.38 14.00 15.98
C SER A 37 -14.58 14.82 14.96
N ARG A 38 -13.26 14.62 14.88
CA ARG A 38 -12.36 15.40 14.01
C ARG A 38 -11.80 14.54 12.88
N TYR A 39 -12.03 14.95 11.64
CA TYR A 39 -11.47 14.31 10.44
C TYR A 39 -9.94 14.21 10.49
N GLU A 40 -9.25 15.27 10.94
CA GLU A 40 -7.79 15.30 11.03
C GLU A 40 -7.24 14.19 11.94
N THR A 41 -7.97 13.83 12.99
CA THR A 41 -7.56 12.76 13.91
C THR A 41 -7.69 11.40 13.25
N ALA A 42 -8.80 11.15 12.55
CA ALA A 42 -9.01 9.94 11.76
C ALA A 42 -7.94 9.80 10.67
N PHE A 43 -7.67 10.88 9.93
CA PHE A 43 -6.66 10.92 8.87
C PHE A 43 -5.25 10.59 9.42
N LYS A 44 -4.83 11.27 10.49
CA LYS A 44 -3.53 11.02 11.12
C LYS A 44 -3.43 9.58 11.65
N LEU A 45 -4.50 9.03 12.20
CA LEU A 45 -4.54 7.66 12.70
C LEU A 45 -4.31 6.65 11.56
N MET A 46 -5.08 6.78 10.47
CA MET A 46 -4.92 5.91 9.30
C MET A 46 -3.52 5.98 8.71
N HIS A 47 -2.98 7.19 8.52
CA HIS A 47 -1.64 7.38 7.96
C HIS A 47 -0.54 6.81 8.86
N LYS A 48 -0.67 6.94 10.19
CA LYS A 48 0.29 6.32 11.12
C LYS A 48 0.28 4.80 11.01
N ILE A 49 -0.90 4.18 10.96
CA ILE A 49 -1.03 2.73 10.85
C ILE A 49 -0.42 2.25 9.53
N ARG A 50 -0.78 2.86 8.40
CA ARG A 50 -0.22 2.53 7.09
C ARG A 50 1.30 2.71 7.01
N ALA A 51 1.84 3.77 7.62
CA ALA A 51 3.28 4.00 7.65
C ALA A 51 4.04 2.98 8.49
N VAL A 52 3.42 2.42 9.54
CA VAL A 52 4.00 1.33 10.34
C VAL A 52 3.88 0.00 9.58
N MET A 53 2.74 -0.27 8.94
CA MET A 53 2.55 -1.44 8.09
C MET A 53 3.60 -1.49 6.97
N GLY A 54 3.83 -0.38 6.26
CA GLY A 54 4.88 -0.31 5.22
C GLY A 54 6.30 -0.52 5.76
N ARG A 55 6.61 -0.02 6.96
CA ARG A 55 7.91 -0.28 7.62
C ARG A 55 8.09 -1.74 8.05
N ARG A 56 7.00 -2.42 8.42
CA ARG A 56 7.03 -3.85 8.71
C ARG A 56 7.22 -4.64 7.42
N ASP A 57 6.51 -4.24 6.37
CA ASP A 57 6.53 -4.85 5.05
C ASP A 57 7.91 -4.81 4.41
N SER A 58 8.63 -3.69 4.55
CA SER A 58 10.01 -3.53 4.07
C SER A 58 11.04 -4.48 4.70
N LEU A 59 10.67 -5.23 5.75
CA LEU A 59 11.54 -6.25 6.36
C LEU A 59 11.44 -7.60 5.65
N TYR A 60 10.41 -7.82 4.82
CA TYR A 60 10.26 -9.04 4.05
C TYR A 60 11.01 -8.91 2.72
N LEU A 61 11.70 -9.99 2.33
CA LEU A 61 12.43 -10.09 1.06
C LEU A 61 11.70 -11.11 0.18
N LEU A 62 11.47 -10.74 -1.07
CA LEU A 62 10.99 -11.64 -2.12
C LEU A 62 12.15 -12.57 -2.54
N LYS A 63 11.92 -13.88 -2.67
CA LYS A 63 13.01 -14.86 -2.87
C LYS A 63 12.91 -15.66 -4.17
N ASP A 64 11.70 -16.02 -4.58
CA ASP A 64 11.48 -16.90 -5.73
C ASP A 64 11.40 -16.08 -7.03
N MET A 65 10.45 -16.41 -7.90
CA MET A 65 10.22 -15.69 -9.16
C MET A 65 9.64 -14.32 -8.87
N VAL A 66 10.44 -13.26 -9.07
CA VAL A 66 10.00 -11.88 -8.84
C VAL A 66 9.72 -11.20 -10.17
N GLU A 67 8.48 -10.75 -10.33
CA GLU A 67 8.08 -9.86 -11.41
C GLU A 67 8.19 -8.41 -10.93
N TYR A 68 8.84 -7.56 -11.71
CA TYR A 68 9.05 -6.15 -11.41
C TYR A 68 8.42 -5.29 -12.49
N ASP A 69 7.56 -4.36 -12.09
CA ASP A 69 6.94 -3.37 -12.98
C ASP A 69 7.13 -1.95 -12.44
N GLU A 70 7.24 -0.98 -13.36
CA GLU A 70 7.33 0.44 -13.03
C GLU A 70 6.15 1.25 -13.55
N GLY A 71 5.61 2.10 -12.68
CA GLY A 71 4.54 3.03 -12.96
C GLY A 71 4.94 4.47 -12.68
N TYR A 72 4.17 5.41 -13.23
CA TYR A 72 4.33 6.84 -12.99
C TYR A 72 3.01 7.44 -12.50
N VAL A 73 3.04 8.08 -11.33
CA VAL A 73 1.87 8.71 -10.71
C VAL A 73 2.04 10.23 -10.72
N GLU A 74 1.01 10.98 -11.11
CA GLU A 74 1.06 12.44 -11.07
C GLU A 74 1.07 12.96 -9.63
N VAL A 75 2.06 13.79 -9.31
CA VAL A 75 2.18 14.48 -8.03
C VAL A 75 1.36 15.76 -8.06
N ALA A 76 0.59 16.00 -7.00
CA ALA A 76 -0.17 17.23 -6.82
C ALA A 76 0.76 18.46 -6.81
N THR A 77 0.83 19.16 -7.95
CA THR A 77 1.70 20.32 -8.16
C THR A 77 0.85 21.58 -8.33
N LYS A 78 1.27 22.70 -7.73
CA LYS A 78 0.59 24.00 -7.86
C LYS A 78 0.48 24.41 -9.33
N LYS A 79 -0.68 24.94 -9.73
CA LYS A 79 -0.98 25.34 -11.14
C LYS A 79 0.06 26.32 -11.71
N GLN A 80 0.59 27.24 -10.91
CA GLN A 80 1.58 28.24 -11.35
C GLN A 80 2.89 27.58 -11.82
N ILE A 81 3.35 26.57 -11.10
CA ILE A 81 4.58 25.82 -11.38
C ILE A 81 4.33 24.82 -12.51
N LYS A 82 3.10 24.31 -12.62
CA LYS A 82 2.67 23.30 -13.60
C LYS A 82 3.02 23.64 -15.05
N ASN A 83 3.01 24.92 -15.41
CA ASN A 83 3.31 25.42 -16.76
C ASN A 83 4.81 25.54 -17.05
N GLN A 84 5.66 25.58 -16.03
CA GLN A 84 7.13 25.66 -16.14
C GLN A 84 7.79 24.27 -16.18
N LEU A 85 7.04 23.23 -15.82
CA LEU A 85 7.53 21.86 -15.74
C LEU A 85 7.33 21.13 -17.07
N LYS A 86 8.31 20.31 -17.43
CA LYS A 86 8.23 19.42 -18.60
C LYS A 86 6.98 18.53 -18.52
N ARG A 87 6.39 18.19 -19.65
CA ARG A 87 5.23 17.30 -19.75
C ARG A 87 5.69 15.89 -20.13
N GLY A 88 5.03 14.85 -19.60
CA GLY A 88 5.34 13.45 -19.93
C GLY A 88 6.42 12.82 -19.06
N LYS A 89 7.01 11.70 -19.54
CA LYS A 89 8.03 10.92 -18.81
C LYS A 89 9.24 11.78 -18.44
N GLY A 90 9.75 11.61 -17.22
CA GLY A 90 10.84 12.43 -16.67
C GLY A 90 10.43 13.84 -16.24
N SER A 91 9.12 14.14 -16.22
CA SER A 91 8.60 15.36 -15.61
C SER A 91 8.78 15.29 -14.09
N GLN A 92 9.17 16.42 -13.49
CA GLN A 92 9.16 16.61 -12.03
C GLN A 92 7.74 16.48 -11.43
N ARG A 93 6.71 16.41 -12.27
CA ARG A 93 5.32 16.19 -11.89
C ARG A 93 4.94 14.73 -11.78
N GLN A 94 5.83 13.80 -12.16
CA GLN A 94 5.59 12.37 -12.08
C GLN A 94 6.49 11.78 -11.01
N ALA A 95 5.89 11.08 -10.05
CA ALA A 95 6.59 10.21 -9.14
C ALA A 95 6.70 8.82 -9.78
N GLN A 96 7.90 8.27 -9.82
CA GLN A 96 8.12 6.87 -10.19
C GLN A 96 7.66 5.99 -9.02
N VAL A 97 6.88 4.96 -9.33
CA VAL A 97 6.40 3.97 -8.38
C VAL A 97 6.79 2.61 -8.94
N ALA A 98 7.48 1.80 -8.15
CA ALA A 98 7.84 0.45 -8.53
C ALA A 98 6.99 -0.55 -7.75
N VAL A 99 6.57 -1.63 -8.40
CA VAL A 99 5.85 -2.74 -7.77
C VAL A 99 6.60 -4.02 -8.09
N ALA A 100 6.87 -4.82 -7.06
CA ALA A 100 7.46 -6.13 -7.21
C ALA A 100 6.54 -7.18 -6.57
N VAL A 101 6.35 -8.30 -7.25
CA VAL A 101 5.49 -9.40 -6.80
C VAL A 101 6.24 -10.71 -6.94
N GLU A 102 6.17 -11.55 -5.91
CA GLU A 102 6.68 -12.92 -5.95
C GLU A 102 5.57 -13.87 -6.42
N SER A 103 5.90 -14.73 -7.38
CA SER A 103 5.01 -15.77 -7.88
C SER A 103 5.53 -17.16 -7.48
N THR A 104 4.64 -17.97 -6.93
CA THR A 104 4.92 -19.40 -6.70
C THR A 104 4.55 -20.18 -7.96
N PRO A 105 5.43 -21.02 -8.53
CA PRO A 105 5.09 -21.84 -9.68
C PRO A 105 3.97 -22.82 -9.31
N LEU A 106 2.88 -22.82 -10.07
CA LEU A 106 1.72 -23.70 -9.84
C LEU A 106 1.96 -25.15 -10.30
N GLU A 107 2.90 -25.36 -11.22
CA GLU A 107 3.18 -26.66 -11.84
C GLU A 107 4.57 -27.17 -11.41
N ASN A 108 4.61 -28.42 -10.92
CA ASN A 108 5.85 -29.14 -10.71
C ASN A 108 6.30 -29.77 -12.03
N PHE A 109 7.31 -29.19 -12.69
CA PHE A 109 7.87 -29.73 -13.93
C PHE A 109 8.55 -31.11 -13.77
N SER A 110 8.68 -31.62 -12.54
CA SER A 110 9.30 -32.91 -12.23
C SER A 110 8.37 -34.13 -12.33
N SER A 111 7.06 -33.96 -12.49
CA SER A 111 6.10 -35.08 -12.60
C SER A 111 5.62 -35.41 -14.02
N THR A 112 6.09 -34.69 -15.05
CA THR A 112 5.69 -34.89 -16.46
C THR A 112 6.66 -35.81 -17.23
N THR A 113 7.08 -36.92 -16.63
CA THR A 113 7.61 -38.05 -17.41
C THR A 113 6.44 -38.95 -17.81
N PHE A 114 5.95 -38.82 -19.04
CA PHE A 114 4.99 -39.76 -19.63
C PHE A 114 5.66 -41.14 -19.76
N PRO A 115 5.19 -42.18 -19.05
CA PRO A 115 5.91 -43.45 -18.93
C PRO A 115 5.73 -44.40 -20.14
N TRP A 116 5.29 -43.91 -21.30
CA TRP A 116 4.88 -44.76 -22.43
C TRP A 116 5.71 -44.57 -23.72
N ILE A 117 6.85 -43.87 -23.67
CA ILE A 117 7.79 -43.81 -24.79
C ILE A 117 9.10 -44.50 -24.37
N VAL A 118 9.09 -45.83 -24.46
CA VAL A 118 10.24 -46.71 -24.74
C VAL A 118 9.74 -47.87 -25.59
#